data_AF-A0A3D3ECU8-F1
#
_entry.id   AF-A0A3D3ECU8-F1
#
_cell.length_a   1.000
_cell.length_b   1.000
_cell.length_c   1.000
_cell.angle_alpha   90.00
_cell.angle_beta   90.00
_cell.angle_gamma   90.00
#
_symmetry.space_group_name_H-M   'P 1'
#
loop_
_entity.id
_entity.type
_entity.pdbx_description
1 polymer ?
#
loop_
_entity_poly.entity_id
_entity_poly.type
_entity_poly.pdbx_seq_one_letter_code
_entity_poly.pdbx_strand_id
1 'polypeptide(L)'
;AGGDTSKEFAPKAAEAGCLVIDNSSAYRMDADVPLIVPEVNADAVSGVTRANGGRNIIANPNCSTAQLVVALKPLHEAFGVRRV
;
A
#
# COMPACT_ATOMS: atom_id res chain seq x y z
N ALA A 1 0.49 -13.58 3.22
CA ALA A 1 1.29 -14.49 2.35
C ALA A 1 2.77 -14.19 2.56
N GLY A 2 3.66 -15.14 2.24
CA GLY A 2 5.09 -14.84 2.13
C GLY A 2 5.36 -13.97 0.91
N GLY A 3 6.50 -13.26 0.90
CA GLY A 3 6.87 -12.37 -0.21
C GLY A 3 6.99 -13.11 -1.55
N ASP A 4 7.52 -14.33 -1.55
CA ASP A 4 7.70 -15.12 -2.77
C ASP A 4 6.36 -15.56 -3.39
N THR A 5 5.42 -16.01 -2.55
CA THR A 5 4.05 -16.30 -2.99
C THR A 5 3.40 -15.06 -3.62
N SER A 6 3.62 -13.88 -3.03
CA SER A 6 3.02 -12.67 -3.58
C SER A 6 3.63 -12.25 -4.92
N LYS A 7 4.96 -12.37 -5.06
CA LYS A 7 5.65 -12.14 -6.34
C LYS A 7 5.16 -13.07 -7.44
N GLU A 8 4.78 -14.30 -7.09
CA GLU A 8 4.25 -15.26 -8.05
C GLU A 8 2.81 -14.96 -8.45
N PHE A 9 1.90 -14.75 -7.49
CA PHE A 9 0.46 -14.75 -7.75
C PHE A 9 -0.16 -13.36 -7.90
N ALA A 10 0.37 -12.32 -7.23
CA ALA A 10 -0.21 -10.98 -7.32
C ALA A 10 -0.20 -10.42 -8.76
N PRO A 11 0.88 -10.55 -9.55
CA PRO A 11 0.88 -10.07 -10.94
C PRO A 11 -0.13 -10.83 -11.81
N LYS A 12 -0.22 -12.16 -11.65
CA LYS A 12 -1.17 -13.02 -12.38
C LYS A 12 -2.62 -12.62 -12.11
N ALA A 13 -2.98 -12.41 -10.84
CA ALA A 13 -4.31 -11.97 -10.46
C ALA A 13 -4.63 -10.55 -10.97
N ALA A 14 -3.66 -9.64 -10.89
CA ALA A 14 -3.79 -8.28 -11.37
C ALA A 14 -3.98 -8.20 -12.90
N GLU A 15 -3.25 -9.03 -13.66
CA GLU A 15 -3.39 -9.19 -15.11
C GLU A 15 -4.73 -9.80 -15.51
N ALA A 16 -5.29 -10.68 -14.68
CA ALA A 16 -6.66 -11.19 -14.84
C ALA A 16 -7.75 -10.16 -14.49
N GLY A 17 -7.38 -8.93 -14.12
CA GLY A 17 -8.31 -7.83 -13.82
C GLY A 17 -8.70 -7.69 -12.36
N CYS A 18 -8.15 -8.52 -11.45
CA CYS A 18 -8.41 -8.38 -10.02
C CYS A 18 -7.67 -7.18 -9.44
N LEU A 19 -8.30 -6.49 -8.49
CA LEU A 19 -7.60 -5.58 -7.60
C LEU A 19 -6.98 -6.40 -6.45
N VAL A 20 -5.65 -6.43 -6.39
CA VAL A 20 -4.91 -7.20 -5.37
C VAL A 20 -4.54 -6.30 -4.21
N ILE A 21 -4.88 -6.72 -2.99
CA ILE A 21 -4.41 -6.10 -1.75
C ILE A 21 -3.38 -7.05 -1.12
N ASP A 22 -2.11 -6.63 -1.11
CA ASP A 22 -1.00 -7.44 -0.62
C ASP A 22 -0.46 -6.94 0.74
N ASN A 23 -0.48 -7.86 1.72
CA ASN A 23 0.06 -7.65 3.06
C ASN A 23 1.48 -8.23 3.26
N SER A 24 2.07 -8.80 2.21
CA SER A 24 3.47 -9.16 2.20
C SER A 24 4.36 -7.90 2.13
N SER A 25 5.66 -8.08 2.33
CA SER A 25 6.63 -7.01 2.11
C SER A 25 7.01 -6.81 0.64
N ALA A 26 6.51 -7.64 -0.29
CA ALA A 26 7.02 -7.74 -1.65
C ALA A 26 6.98 -6.42 -2.44
N TYR A 27 5.93 -5.62 -2.25
CA TYR A 27 5.70 -4.40 -3.04
C TYR A 27 5.78 -3.10 -2.23
N ARG A 28 6.15 -3.14 -0.95
CA ARG A 28 6.11 -1.94 -0.08
C ARG A 28 7.03 -0.79 -0.53
N MET A 29 8.08 -1.13 -1.27
CA MET A 29 9.08 -0.19 -1.79
C MET A 29 9.02 -0.03 -3.31
N ASP A 30 8.04 -0.64 -3.95
CA ASP A 30 7.87 -0.59 -5.40
C ASP A 30 7.19 0.74 -5.76
N ALA A 31 7.84 1.55 -6.60
CA ALA A 31 7.36 2.90 -6.91
C ALA A 31 6.02 2.90 -7.65
N ASP A 32 5.70 1.81 -8.36
CA ASP A 32 4.48 1.66 -9.15
C ASP A 32 3.34 0.99 -8.36
N VAL A 33 3.57 0.68 -7.08
CA VAL A 33 2.57 0.08 -6.18
C VAL A 33 2.40 0.96 -4.94
N PRO A 34 1.23 1.60 -4.76
CA PRO A 34 1.03 2.47 -3.62
C PRO A 34 0.97 1.66 -2.31
N LEU A 35 1.64 2.19 -1.29
CA LEU A 35 1.56 1.72 0.09
C LEU A 35 0.43 2.48 0.80
N ILE A 36 -0.70 1.82 1.05
CA ILE A 36 -1.92 2.48 1.52
C ILE A 36 -2.20 2.14 2.98
N VAL A 37 -2.47 3.18 3.77
CA VAL A 37 -3.19 3.12 5.05
C VAL A 37 -4.42 4.02 4.90
N PRO A 38 -5.64 3.47 4.86
CA PRO A 38 -6.85 4.21 4.51
C PRO A 38 -7.05 5.51 5.31
N GLU A 39 -6.77 5.48 6.62
CA GLU A 39 -6.92 6.64 7.51
C GLU A 39 -5.83 7.70 7.35
N VAL A 40 -4.80 7.43 6.53
CA VAL A 40 -3.62 8.30 6.36
C VAL A 40 -3.50 8.87 4.94
N ASN A 41 -3.69 8.04 3.91
CA ASN A 41 -3.44 8.38 2.50
C ASN A 41 -4.39 7.69 1.52
N ALA A 42 -5.69 7.64 1.81
CA ALA A 42 -6.69 6.99 0.94
C ALA A 42 -6.72 7.53 -0.49
N ASP A 43 -6.37 8.79 -0.71
CA ASP A 43 -6.33 9.45 -2.02
C ASP A 43 -5.39 8.77 -3.02
N ALA A 44 -4.33 8.12 -2.53
CA ALA A 44 -3.38 7.35 -3.34
C ALA A 44 -4.03 6.16 -4.06
N VAL A 45 -5.22 5.71 -3.63
CA VAL A 45 -5.94 4.61 -4.29
C VAL A 45 -6.35 4.94 -5.73
N SER A 46 -6.49 6.23 -6.05
CA SER A 46 -6.91 6.70 -7.38
C SER A 46 -5.95 6.25 -8.48
N GLY A 47 -4.64 6.16 -8.20
CA GLY A 47 -3.62 5.74 -9.17
C GLY A 47 -3.47 4.22 -9.34
N VAL A 48 -4.20 3.40 -8.58
CA VAL A 48 -3.94 1.96 -8.51
C VAL A 48 -4.34 1.20 -9.76
N THR A 49 -5.44 1.62 -10.40
CA THR A 49 -6.04 0.82 -11.46
C THR A 49 -5.27 0.93 -12.76
N ARG A 50 -5.35 -0.11 -13.60
CA ARG A 50 -4.77 -0.10 -14.97
C ARG A 50 -5.27 1.07 -15.81
N ALA A 51 -6.53 1.48 -15.64
CA ALA A 51 -7.10 2.65 -16.32
C ALA A 51 -6.39 3.97 -15.96
N ASN A 52 -5.76 4.02 -14.78
CA ASN A 52 -5.04 5.19 -14.27
C ASN A 52 -3.51 4.97 -14.27
N GLY A 53 -3.01 4.02 -15.06
CA GLY A 53 -1.58 3.71 -15.19
C GLY A 53 -0.99 2.84 -14.08
N GLY A 54 -1.80 2.39 -13.11
CA GLY A 54 -1.35 1.54 -12.01
C GLY A 54 -1.35 0.05 -12.33
N ARG A 55 -0.85 -0.75 -11.39
CA ARG A 55 -0.64 -2.20 -11.58
C ARG A 55 -1.79 -3.07 -11.13
N ASN A 56 -2.93 -2.51 -10.68
CA ASN A 56 -4.00 -3.23 -9.96
C ASN A 56 -3.51 -3.93 -8.68
N ILE A 57 -2.42 -3.45 -8.07
CA ILE A 57 -1.87 -3.99 -6.81
C ILE A 57 -1.79 -2.83 -5.82
N ILE A 58 -2.18 -3.09 -4.58
CA ILE A 58 -2.03 -2.21 -3.42
C ILE A 58 -1.15 -2.94 -2.41
N ALA A 59 -0.09 -2.30 -1.93
CA ALA A 59 0.65 -2.79 -0.77
C ALA A 59 0.05 -2.19 0.50
N ASN A 60 0.06 -2.95 1.60
CA ASN A 60 -0.17 -2.38 2.93
C ASN A 60 1.07 -2.57 3.83
N PRO A 61 1.24 -1.72 4.86
CA PRO A 61 2.41 -1.79 5.71
C PRO A 61 2.32 -2.94 6.72
N ASN A 62 3.41 -3.19 7.45
CA ASN A 62 3.38 -4.11 8.59
C ASN A 62 2.31 -3.67 9.62
N CYS A 63 1.74 -4.61 10.37
CA CYS A 63 0.77 -4.32 11.43
C CYS A 63 1.22 -3.24 12.43
N SER A 64 2.49 -3.26 12.87
CA SER A 64 3.01 -2.25 13.81
C SER A 64 3.08 -0.87 13.17
N THR A 65 3.52 -0.79 11.91
CA THR A 65 3.56 0.46 11.15
C THR A 65 2.17 1.00 10.89
N ALA A 66 1.23 0.15 10.43
CA ALA A 66 -0.16 0.54 10.17
C ALA A 66 -0.79 1.19 11.39
N GLN A 67 -0.67 0.54 12.55
CA GLN A 67 -1.23 1.04 13.82
C GLN A 67 -0.57 2.36 14.25
N LEU A 68 0.75 2.45 14.14
CA LEU A 68 1.50 3.63 14.54
C LEU A 68 1.12 4.86 13.69
N VAL A 69 1.07 4.74 12.36
CA VAL A 69 0.84 5.91 11.50
C VAL A 69 -0.58 6.46 11.62
N VAL A 70 -1.57 5.62 11.95
CA VAL A 70 -2.93 6.08 12.26
C VAL A 70 -2.92 6.97 13.51
N ALA A 71 -2.22 6.56 14.56
CA ALA A 71 -2.08 7.37 15.77
C ALA A 71 -1.27 8.66 15.52
N LEU A 72 -0.28 8.62 14.64
CA LEU A 72 0.57 9.77 14.34
C LEU A 72 -0.05 10.78 13.37
N LYS A 73 -0.96 10.37 12.49
CA LYS A 73 -1.57 11.25 11.48
C LYS A 73 -2.08 12.60 12.02
N PRO A 74 -2.92 12.67 13.07
CA PRO A 74 -3.36 13.96 13.61
C PRO A 74 -2.22 14.81 14.18
N LEU A 75 -1.22 14.18 14.80
CA LEU A 75 -0.03 14.88 15.33
C LEU A 75 0.84 15.41 14.18
N HIS A 76 0.98 14.64 13.11
CA HIS A 76 1.73 15.04 11.92
C HIS A 76 1.06 16.21 11.21
N GLU A 77 -0.26 16.22 11.09
CA GLU A 77 -1.00 17.33 10.49
C GLU A 77 -0.94 18.61 11.34
N ALA A 78 -1.01 18.49 12.67
CA ALA A 78 -0.98 19.64 13.57
C ALA A 78 0.43 20.21 13.78
N PHE A 79 1.46 19.36 13.80
CA PHE A 79 2.80 19.76 14.28
C PHE A 79 3.96 19.38 13.36
N GLY A 80 3.73 18.61 12.29
CA GLY A 80 4.78 18.20 11.35
C GLY A 80 5.83 17.27 11.97
N VAL A 81 5.40 16.10 12.47
CA VAL A 81 6.28 15.06 13.04
C VAL A 81 7.42 14.72 12.06
N ARG A 82 8.68 14.87 12.49
CA ARG A 82 9.88 14.59 11.68
C ARG A 82 10.56 13.25 12.00
N ARG A 83 10.34 12.69 13.19
CA ARG A 83 10.96 11.45 13.66
C ARG A 83 10.10 10.80 14.74
N VAL A 84 10.14 9.47 14.80
CA VAL A 84 9.53 8.59 15.81
C VAL A 84 10.62 7.77 16.47
#